data_AF-A0A060QE61-F1
#
_entry.id   AF-A0A060QE61-F1
#
_cell.length_a   1.000
_cell.length_b   1.000
_cell.length_c   1.000
_cell.angle_alpha   90.00
_cell.angle_beta   90.00
_cell.angle_gamma   90.00
#
_symmetry.space_group_name_H-M   'P 1'
#
loop_
_entity.id
_entity.type
_entity.pdbx_description
1 polymer ?
#
loop_
_entity_poly.entity_id
_entity_poly.type
_entity_poly.pdbx_seq_one_letter_code
_entity_poly.pdbx_strand_id
1 'polypeptide(L)' 'MLVVSNTGSIHAKLSRVSLGHTQMATGLLGYVLPGCEMAWPLPTGAASGALQAFINDSRMSETIPLRL' A
#
# COMPACT_ATOMS: atom_id res chain seq x y z
N MET A 1 9.51 -5.87 6.17
CA MET A 1 8.11 -5.44 6.37
C MET A 1 7.85 -4.24 5.48
N LEU A 2 6.63 -4.11 4.97
CA LEU A 2 6.16 -2.92 4.26
C LEU A 2 5.49 -1.99 5.26
N VAL A 3 5.92 -0.74 5.33
CA VAL A 3 5.30 0.29 6.19
C VAL A 3 4.71 1.37 5.30
N VAL A 4 3.46 1.74 5.54
CA VAL A 4 2.76 2.81 4.81
C VAL A 4 2.22 3.81 5.81
N SER A 5 2.57 5.08 5.63
CA SER A 5 2.08 6.21 6.41
C SER A 5 0.97 6.95 5.66
N ASN A 6 -0.12 7.28 6.33
CA ASN A 6 -1.13 8.18 5.79
C ASN A 6 -1.02 9.56 6.45
N THR A 7 -0.51 10.53 5.71
CA THR A 7 -0.38 11.92 6.18
C THR A 7 -1.61 12.77 5.86
N GLY A 8 -2.66 12.18 5.26
CA GLY A 8 -3.92 12.84 4.96
C GLY A 8 -4.88 12.89 6.14
N SER A 9 -5.99 13.60 5.95
CA SER A 9 -7.06 13.76 6.96
C SER A 9 -8.18 12.72 6.87
N ILE A 10 -8.19 11.89 5.81
CA ILE A 10 -9.16 10.81 5.62
C ILE A 10 -8.46 9.46 5.60
N HIS A 11 -9.18 8.40 5.95
CA HIS A 11 -8.63 7.05 5.87
C HIS A 11 -8.28 6.69 4.42
N ALA A 12 -7.25 5.87 4.25
CA ALA A 12 -6.87 5.29 2.98
C ALA A 12 -7.19 3.80 3.00
N LYS A 13 -8.16 3.37 2.20
CA LYS A 13 -8.42 1.96 1.90
C LYS A 13 -7.50 1.53 0.78
N LEU A 14 -6.57 0.62 1.05
CA LEU A 14 -5.61 0.11 0.07
C LEU A 14 -6.11 -1.23 -0.50
N SER A 15 -6.22 -1.32 -1.82
CA SER A 15 -6.62 -2.55 -2.51
C SER A 15 -5.79 -2.79 -3.76
N ARG A 16 -5.77 -4.04 -4.25
CA ARG A 16 -5.03 -4.44 -5.46
C ARG A 16 -3.58 -3.94 -5.43
N VAL A 17 -2.89 -4.29 -4.36
CA VAL A 17 -1.58 -3.71 -4.02
C VAL A 17 -0.45 -4.55 -4.59
N SER A 18 0.50 -3.93 -5.27
CA SER A 18 1.73 -4.56 -5.74
C SER A 18 2.98 -3.76 -5.31
N LEU A 19 4.07 -4.48 -5.07
CA LEU A 19 5.40 -3.92 -4.83
C LEU A 19 6.33 -4.36 -5.96
N GLY A 20 6.65 -3.45 -6.89
CA GLY A 20 7.30 -3.82 -8.15
C GLY A 20 6.48 -4.88 -8.89
N HIS A 21 7.06 -6.07 -9.08
CA HIS A 21 6.39 -7.22 -9.71
C HIS A 21 5.74 -8.19 -8.71
N THR A 22 5.90 -7.96 -7.40
CA THR A 22 5.33 -8.80 -6.36
C THR A 22 3.90 -8.37 -6.04
N GLN A 23 2.93 -9.27 -6.22
CA GLN A 23 1.55 -9.03 -5.80
C GLN A 23 1.44 -9.16 -4.28
N MET A 24 0.99 -8.10 -3.61
CA MET A 24 0.79 -8.08 -2.15
C MET A 24 -0.65 -8.42 -1.77
N ALA A 25 -1.63 -7.97 -2.56
CA ALA A 25 -3.03 -8.30 -2.38
C ALA A 25 -3.80 -8.14 -3.69
N THR A 26 -4.67 -9.12 -4.03
CA THR A 26 -5.57 -9.03 -5.20
C THR A 26 -6.87 -8.29 -4.90
N GLY A 27 -7.24 -8.17 -3.62
CA GLY A 27 -8.41 -7.46 -3.11
C GLY A 27 -8.01 -6.39 -2.10
N LEU A 28 -8.77 -6.26 -1.01
CA LEU A 28 -8.42 -5.38 0.11
C LEU A 28 -7.12 -5.86 0.77
N LEU A 29 -6.13 -4.98 0.92
CA LEU A 29 -4.97 -5.21 1.78
C LEU A 29 -5.27 -4.74 3.21
N GLY A 30 -5.85 -3.55 3.34
CA GLY A 30 -6.19 -2.96 4.63
C GLY A 30 -6.46 -1.47 4.55
N TYR A 31 -6.54 -0.84 5.71
CA TYR A 31 -6.80 0.59 5.87
C TYR A 31 -5.63 1.25 6.58
N VAL A 32 -5.23 2.45 6.16
CA VAL A 32 -4.31 3.31 6.89
C VAL A 32 -5.09 4.51 7.40
N LEU A 33 -5.25 4.62 8.72
CA LEU A 33 -6.00 5.70 9.35
C LEU A 33 -5.27 7.05 9.23
N PRO A 34 -5.99 8.19 9.31
CA PRO A 34 -5.37 9.51 9.28
C PRO A 34 -4.27 9.67 10.33
N GLY A 35 -3.09 10.10 9.89
CA GLY A 35 -1.93 10.32 10.77
C GLY A 35 -1.27 9.05 11.32
N CYS A 36 -1.69 7.87 10.86
CA CYS A 36 -1.17 6.59 11.33
C CYS A 36 -0.26 5.92 10.30
N GLU A 37 0.49 4.93 10.81
CA GLU A 37 1.22 3.97 10.01
C GLU A 37 0.62 2.58 10.17
N MET A 38 0.67 1.80 9.09
CA MET A 38 0.35 0.38 9.11
C MET A 38 1.52 -0.39 8.54
N ALA A 39 1.75 -1.59 9.08
CA ALA A 39 2.81 -2.47 8.63
C ALA A 39 2.27 -3.84 8.22
N TRP A 40 2.82 -4.39 7.13
CA TRP A 40 2.52 -5.75 6.67
C TRP A 40 3.82 -6.54 6.47
N PRO A 41 3.78 -7.86 6.68
CA PRO A 41 4.91 -8.72 6.33
C PRO A 41 5.16 -8.67 4.82
N LEU A 42 6.43 -8.69 4.42
CA LEU A 42 6.78 -8.87 3.01
C LEU A 42 6.90 -10.36 2.72
N PRO A 43 6.40 -10.84 1.57
CA PRO A 43 6.68 -12.19 1.10
C PRO A 43 8.18 -12.44 1.00
N THR A 44 8.60 -13.68 1.25
CA THR A 44 9.99 -14.08 1.03
C THR A 44 10.38 -13.85 -0.42
N GLY A 45 11.48 -13.12 -0.66
CA GLY A 45 11.92 -12.77 -2.00
C GLY A 45 11.07 -11.69 -2.69
N ALA A 46 10.27 -10.93 -1.94
CA ALA A 46 9.58 -9.77 -2.48
C ALA A 46 10.55 -8.83 -3.21
N ALA A 47 10.18 -8.41 -4.41
CA ALA A 47 10.98 -7.49 -5.21
C ALA A 47 11.06 -6.12 -4.52
N SER A 48 12.18 -5.42 -4.73
CA SER A 48 12.26 -3.98 -4.50
C SER A 48 11.52 -3.25 -5.61
N GLY A 49 10.82 -2.16 -5.29
CA GLY A 49 10.17 -1.34 -6.31
C GLY A 49 9.18 -0.34 -5.75
N ALA A 50 8.48 0.33 -6.64
CA ALA A 50 7.38 1.22 -6.29
C ALA A 50 6.18 0.42 -5.75
N LEU A 51 5.56 0.93 -4.69
CA LEU A 51 4.29 0.41 -4.21
C LEU A 51 3.16 1.04 -5.02
N GLN A 52 2.31 0.20 -5.61
CA GLN A 52 1.12 0.64 -6.35
C GLN A 52 -0.12 0.10 -5.65
N ALA A 53 -1.15 0.93 -5.52
CA ALA A 53 -2.41 0.54 -4.89
C ALA A 53 -3.58 1.32 -5.46
N PHE A 54 -4.76 0.72 -5.42
CA PHE A 54 -6.02 1.42 -5.59
C PHE A 54 -6.44 1.98 -4.24
N ILE A 55 -6.60 3.30 -4.16
CA ILE A 55 -6.89 4.02 -2.91
C ILE A 55 -8.36 4.41 -2.92
N ASN A 56 -9.09 4.06 -1.86
CA ASN A 56 -10.50 4.44 -1.68
C ASN A 56 -11.39 4.10 -2.89
N ASP A 57 -11.19 2.91 -3.46
CA ASP A 57 -11.90 2.40 -4.64
C ASP A 57 -11.75 3.30 -5.88
N SER A 58 -10.62 4.01 -6.00
CA SER A 58 -10.24 4.75 -7.19
C SER A 58 -10.37 3.89 -8.45
N ARG A 59 -10.58 4.52 -9.62
CA ARG A 59 -10.60 3.79 -10.89
C ARG A 59 -9.20 3.45 -11.39
N MET A 60 -8.18 4.12 -10.86
CA MET A 60 -6.78 3.98 -11.27
C MET A 60 -5.91 3.75 -10.04
N SER A 61 -4.89 2.89 -10.20
CA SER A 61 -3.87 2.71 -9.18
C SER A 61 -2.99 3.95 -9.05
N GLU A 62 -2.59 4.25 -7.82
CA GLU A 62 -1.66 5.31 -7.48
C GLU A 62 -0.34 4.72 -7.00
N THR A 63 0.77 5.41 -7.30
CA THR A 63 2.07 5.07 -6.73
C THR A 63 2.18 5.71 -5.35
N ILE A 64 2.38 4.89 -4.32
CA ILE A 64 2.59 5.34 -2.96
C ILE A 64 4.09 5.55 -2.76
N PRO A 65 4.54 6.77 -2.42
CA PRO A 65 5.93 7.02 -2.11
C PRO A 65 6.31 6.26 -0.84
N LEU A 66 7.29 5.36 -0.96
CA LEU A 66 7.86 4.66 0.19
C LEU A 66 8.87 5.58 0.86
N ARG A 67 8.77 5.75 2.18
CA ARG A 67 9.87 6.34 2.95
C ARG A 67 10.89 5.23 3.19
N LEU A 68 12.11 5.44 2.67
CA LEU A 68 13.28 4.59 2.92
C LEU A 68 13.85 4.86 4.31
#